data_AF-A0A7W9T0N3-F1
#
_entry.id   AF-A0A7W9T0N3-F1
#
_cell.length_a   1.000
_cell.length_b   1.000
_cell.length_c   1.000
_cell.angle_alpha   90.00
_cell.angle_beta   90.00
_cell.angle_gamma   90.00
#
_symmetry.space_group_name_H-M   'P 1'
#
loop_
_entity.id
_entity.type
_entity.pdbx_description
1 polymer ?
#
loop_
_entity_poly.entity_id
_entity_poly.type
_entity_poly.pdbx_seq_one_letter_code
_entity_poly.pdbx_strand_id
1 'polypeptide(L)'
;MATITAYQRQFRARMKRAMRMRASADTKARRYAQKLADALGVAEDAAAQMNALNQLYNVDVSTQTILVHDLQQLVTPAQLTDALAASTPGEELVIFNQIPDGNGGQVMPGNALFGEVVATPPVVGGQPDMAQAVIESPPQIIEREQVDG
;
A
#
# COMPACT_ATOMS: atom_id res chain seq x y z
N MET A 1 6.53 -37.21 24.63
CA MET A 1 6.17 -35.89 24.05
C MET A 1 6.35 -36.01 22.54
N ALA A 2 5.34 -35.64 21.74
CA ALA A 2 5.47 -35.67 20.27
C ALA A 2 6.50 -34.63 19.82
N THR A 3 7.52 -35.07 19.09
CA THR A 3 8.60 -34.24 18.56
C THR A 3 8.06 -33.39 17.40
N ILE A 4 8.17 -32.06 17.52
CA ILE A 4 7.74 -31.13 16.46
C ILE A 4 8.72 -31.24 15.28
N THR A 5 8.19 -31.42 14.07
CA THR A 5 9.01 -31.56 12.86
C THR A 5 9.59 -30.21 12.41
N ALA A 6 10.62 -30.24 11.55
CA ALA A 6 11.19 -29.02 10.98
C ALA A 6 10.15 -28.26 10.13
N TYR A 7 9.32 -28.99 9.39
CA TYR A 7 8.13 -28.49 8.70
C TYR A 7 7.19 -27.72 9.63
N GLN A 8 6.77 -28.34 10.75
CA GLN A 8 5.86 -27.70 11.71
C GLN A 8 6.47 -26.47 12.39
N ARG A 9 7.79 -26.46 12.65
CA ARG A 9 8.50 -25.28 13.15
C ARG A 9 8.51 -24.14 12.13
N GLN A 10 8.77 -24.44 10.86
CA GLN A 10 8.75 -23.46 9.78
C GLN A 10 7.35 -22.85 9.61
N PHE A 11 6.30 -23.69 9.61
CA PHE A 11 4.91 -23.19 9.55
C PHE A 11 4.62 -22.23 10.71
N ARG A 12 4.95 -22.60 11.95
CA ARG A 12 4.72 -21.74 13.13
C ARG A 12 5.43 -20.40 13.00
N ALA A 13 6.66 -20.39 12.49
CA ALA A 13 7.41 -19.16 12.26
C ALA A 13 6.74 -18.25 11.21
N ARG A 14 6.36 -18.83 10.07
CA ARG A 14 5.67 -18.13 8.97
C ARG A 14 4.33 -17.55 9.43
N MET A 15 3.52 -18.36 10.12
CA MET A 15 2.22 -17.94 10.65
C MET A 15 2.38 -16.83 11.69
N LYS A 16 3.31 -16.97 12.65
CA LYS A 16 3.63 -15.93 13.63
C LYS A 16 3.97 -14.60 12.96
N ARG A 17 4.76 -14.62 11.89
CA ARG A 17 5.10 -13.42 11.13
C ARG A 17 3.87 -12.83 10.46
N ALA A 18 3.07 -13.63 9.75
CA ALA A 18 1.87 -13.15 9.05
C ALA A 18 0.88 -12.47 10.01
N MET A 19 0.62 -13.08 11.17
CA MET A 19 -0.24 -12.46 12.20
C MET A 19 0.33 -11.15 12.72
N ARG A 20 1.65 -11.07 12.93
CA ARG A 20 2.29 -9.81 13.36
C ARG A 20 2.15 -8.72 12.29
N MET A 21 2.30 -9.06 11.01
CA MET A 21 2.10 -8.11 9.92
C MET A 21 0.65 -7.62 9.88
N ARG A 22 -0.33 -8.52 10.01
CA ARG A 22 -1.75 -8.17 10.07
C ARG A 22 -2.05 -7.22 11.23
N ALA A 23 -1.62 -7.57 12.44
CA ALA A 23 -1.82 -6.72 13.62
C ALA A 23 -1.15 -5.35 13.49
N SER A 24 0.06 -5.30 12.91
CA SER A 24 0.75 -4.03 12.65
C SER A 24 0.04 -3.19 11.60
N ALA A 25 -0.54 -3.81 10.56
CA ALA A 25 -1.29 -3.11 9.53
C ALA A 25 -2.58 -2.52 10.12
N ASP A 26 -3.34 -3.30 10.91
CA ASP A 26 -4.53 -2.82 11.63
C ASP A 26 -4.21 -1.62 12.52
N THR A 27 -3.14 -1.72 13.33
CA THR A 27 -2.71 -0.60 14.20
C THR A 27 -2.42 0.67 13.41
N LYS A 28 -1.79 0.55 12.23
CA LYS A 28 -1.50 1.68 11.34
C LYS A 28 -2.76 2.23 10.71
N ALA A 29 -3.64 1.37 10.20
CA ALA A 29 -4.91 1.76 9.60
C ALA A 29 -5.75 2.57 10.59
N ARG A 30 -5.89 2.10 11.83
CA ARG A 30 -6.59 2.82 12.91
C ARG A 30 -6.01 4.21 13.15
N ARG A 31 -4.69 4.30 13.29
CA ARG A 31 -3.99 5.58 13.51
C ARG A 31 -4.19 6.54 12.35
N TYR A 32 -4.10 6.08 11.11
CA TYR A 32 -4.21 6.95 9.93
C TYR A 32 -5.66 7.33 9.65
N ALA A 33 -6.63 6.45 9.88
CA ALA A 33 -8.05 6.76 9.81
C ALA A 33 -8.42 7.88 10.78
N GLN A 34 -7.95 7.83 12.04
CA GLN A 34 -8.18 8.91 13.00
C GLN A 34 -7.58 10.23 12.52
N LYS A 35 -6.30 10.21 12.11
CA LYS A 35 -5.63 11.42 11.62
C LYS A 35 -6.33 12.03 10.41
N LEU A 36 -6.85 11.20 9.51
CA LEU A 36 -7.59 11.65 8.34
C LEU A 36 -8.93 12.27 8.76
N ALA A 37 -9.67 11.62 9.66
CA ALA A 37 -10.92 12.16 10.20
C ALA A 37 -10.70 13.53 10.85
N ASP A 38 -9.67 13.67 11.70
CA ASP A 38 -9.32 14.93 12.35
C ASP A 38 -8.97 16.02 11.31
N ALA A 39 -8.16 15.69 10.31
CA ALA A 39 -7.75 16.63 9.27
C ALA A 39 -8.92 17.08 8.39
N LEU A 40 -9.84 16.18 8.06
CA LEU A 40 -11.05 16.51 7.30
C LEU A 40 -12.00 17.39 8.10
N GLY A 41 -12.14 17.16 9.41
CA GLY A 41 -12.91 18.05 10.30
C GLY A 41 -12.33 19.47 10.37
N VAL A 42 -11.01 19.60 10.52
CA VAL A 42 -10.33 20.92 10.47
C VAL A 42 -10.55 21.61 9.13
N ALA A 43 -10.59 20.85 8.03
CA ALA A 43 -10.83 21.40 6.70
C ALA A 43 -12.28 21.89 6.52
N GLU A 44 -13.27 21.21 7.13
CA GLU A 44 -14.66 21.67 7.18
C GLU A 44 -14.78 23.00 7.94
N ASP A 45 -14.13 23.12 9.10
CA ASP A 45 -14.10 24.36 9.88
C ASP A 45 -13.45 25.52 9.10
N ALA A 46 -12.34 25.25 8.43
CA ALA A 46 -11.67 26.23 7.59
C ALA A 46 -12.55 26.68 6.41
N ALA A 47 -13.23 25.74 5.75
CA ALA A 47 -14.16 26.05 4.67
C ALA A 47 -15.34 26.91 5.17
N ALA A 48 -15.86 26.63 6.37
CA ALA A 48 -16.91 27.44 6.99
C ALA A 48 -16.44 28.88 7.28
N GLN A 49 -15.22 29.05 7.80
CA GLN A 49 -14.63 30.37 8.03
C GLN A 49 -14.41 31.14 6.72
N MET A 50 -13.87 30.49 5.70
CA MET A 50 -13.69 31.10 4.38
C MET A 50 -15.03 31.51 3.76
N ASN A 51 -16.06 30.67 3.88
CA ASN A 51 -17.39 31.01 3.39
C ASN A 51 -18.00 32.20 4.14
N ALA A 52 -17.81 32.29 5.46
CA ALA A 52 -18.26 33.44 6.24
C ALA A 52 -17.55 34.74 5.83
N LEU A 53 -16.24 34.68 5.55
CA LEU A 53 -15.48 35.83 5.04
C LEU A 53 -15.96 36.24 3.64
N ASN A 54 -16.18 35.27 2.76
CA ASN A 54 -16.73 35.49 1.43
C ASN A 54 -18.08 36.23 1.49
N GLN A 55 -18.97 35.81 2.38
CA GLN A 55 -20.28 36.45 2.60
C GLN A 55 -20.13 37.86 3.21
N LEU A 56 -19.25 38.04 4.19
CA LEU A 56 -19.06 39.32 4.88
C LEU A 56 -18.49 40.40 3.96
N TYR A 57 -17.56 40.04 3.10
CA TYR A 57 -16.85 40.98 2.21
C TYR A 57 -17.31 40.91 0.76
N ASN A 58 -18.35 40.12 0.45
CA ASN A 58 -18.88 39.91 -0.89
C ASN A 58 -17.79 39.52 -1.91
N VAL A 59 -16.92 38.59 -1.51
CA VAL A 59 -15.87 38.00 -2.33
C VAL A 59 -16.16 36.53 -2.58
N ASP A 60 -15.66 35.98 -3.69
CA ASP A 60 -15.83 34.57 -4.05
C ASP A 60 -14.48 33.88 -4.18
N VAL A 61 -13.96 33.40 -3.06
CA VAL A 61 -12.70 32.65 -2.98
C VAL A 61 -13.02 31.18 -2.70
N SER A 62 -12.32 30.26 -3.39
CA SER A 62 -12.46 28.82 -3.14
C SER A 62 -12.28 28.49 -1.65
N THR A 63 -13.28 27.85 -1.05
CA THR A 63 -13.28 27.48 0.37
C THR A 63 -12.49 26.21 0.65
N GLN A 64 -12.12 25.46 -0.39
CA GLN A 64 -11.43 24.17 -0.28
C GLN A 64 -10.30 24.05 -1.32
N THR A 65 -9.34 23.18 -1.01
CA THR A 65 -8.36 22.68 -1.98
C THR A 65 -8.91 21.44 -2.67
N ILE A 66 -8.44 21.15 -3.89
CA ILE A 66 -8.88 19.99 -4.68
C ILE A 66 -8.73 18.67 -3.90
N LEU A 67 -7.59 18.47 -3.24
CA LEU A 67 -7.36 17.23 -2.47
C LEU A 67 -8.39 17.04 -1.34
N VAL A 68 -8.69 18.10 -0.59
CA VAL A 68 -9.70 18.03 0.49
C VAL A 68 -11.07 17.75 -0.09
N HIS A 69 -11.43 18.46 -1.17
CA HIS A 69 -12.70 18.27 -1.86
C HIS A 69 -12.88 16.82 -2.31
N ASP A 70 -11.90 16.28 -3.03
CA ASP A 70 -11.95 14.91 -3.55
C ASP A 70 -11.97 13.87 -2.41
N LEU A 71 -11.21 14.09 -1.33
CA LEU A 71 -11.23 13.18 -0.18
C LEU A 71 -12.58 13.18 0.54
N GLN A 72 -13.23 14.34 0.70
CA GLN A 72 -14.57 14.43 1.32
C GLN A 72 -15.66 13.77 0.47
N GLN A 73 -15.48 13.69 -0.85
CA GLN A 73 -16.38 12.91 -1.72
C GLN A 73 -16.22 11.40 -1.54
N LEU A 74 -15.03 10.94 -1.13
CA LEU A 74 -14.73 9.52 -0.95
C LEU A 74 -15.04 9.02 0.46
N VAL A 75 -14.77 9.86 1.47
CA VAL A 75 -14.94 9.48 2.86
C VAL A 75 -15.24 10.68 3.74
N THR A 76 -16.20 10.52 4.66
CA THR A 76 -16.48 11.52 5.68
C THR A 76 -15.75 11.20 7.00
N PRO A 77 -15.48 12.21 7.85
CA PRO A 77 -14.96 11.96 9.21
C PRO A 77 -15.82 10.95 9.99
N ALA A 78 -17.14 11.08 9.90
CA ALA A 78 -18.09 10.19 10.57
C ALA A 78 -17.96 8.74 10.10
N GLN A 79 -17.84 8.51 8.78
CA GLN A 79 -17.64 7.16 8.24
C GLN A 79 -16.34 6.51 8.76
N LEU A 80 -15.27 7.30 8.91
CA LEU A 80 -14.02 6.80 9.48
C LEU A 80 -14.18 6.46 10.96
N THR A 81 -14.79 7.34 11.76
CA THR A 81 -14.97 7.10 13.20
C THR A 81 -15.93 5.95 13.48
N ASP A 82 -16.98 5.79 12.68
CA ASP A 82 -17.93 4.69 12.81
C ASP A 82 -17.27 3.35 12.48
N ALA A 83 -16.48 3.29 11.41
CA ALA A 83 -15.71 2.10 11.07
C ALA A 83 -14.71 1.71 12.18
N LEU A 84 -14.10 2.70 12.85
CA LEU A 84 -13.21 2.46 13.98
C LEU A 84 -13.96 1.97 15.22
N ALA A 85 -15.15 2.52 15.48
CA ALA A 85 -15.99 2.15 16.62
C ALA A 85 -16.62 0.75 16.46
N ALA A 86 -16.93 0.36 15.23
CA ALA A 86 -17.53 -0.94 14.92
C ALA A 86 -16.57 -2.14 15.06
N SER A 87 -15.25 -1.90 15.19
CA SER A 87 -14.25 -2.96 15.26
C SER A 87 -13.42 -2.88 16.55
N THR A 88 -13.45 -3.92 17.38
CA THR A 88 -12.60 -3.98 18.57
C THR A 88 -11.17 -4.45 18.24
N PRO A 89 -10.12 -3.80 18.80
CA PRO A 89 -8.76 -4.28 18.61
C PRO A 89 -8.59 -5.71 19.13
N GLY A 90 -8.16 -6.63 18.27
CA GLY A 90 -7.87 -8.02 18.65
C GLY A 90 -9.05 -8.98 18.64
N GLU A 91 -10.19 -8.60 18.05
CA GLU A 91 -11.39 -9.45 17.94
C GLU A 91 -11.19 -10.75 17.14
N GLU A 92 -10.10 -10.85 16.37
CA GLU A 92 -9.77 -12.05 15.62
C GLU A 92 -9.25 -13.18 16.52
N LEU A 93 -10.16 -14.07 16.96
CA LEU A 93 -9.80 -15.33 17.60
C LEU A 93 -8.90 -16.16 16.66
N VAL A 94 -7.63 -16.32 17.03
CA VAL A 94 -6.72 -17.24 16.34
C VAL A 94 -6.78 -18.59 17.04
N ILE A 95 -7.65 -19.48 16.53
CA ILE A 95 -7.66 -20.88 16.95
C ILE A 95 -6.55 -21.61 16.20
N PHE A 96 -5.49 -22.00 16.92
CA PHE A 96 -4.44 -22.85 16.35
C PHE A 96 -4.87 -24.31 16.40
N ASN A 97 -5.38 -24.83 15.28
CA ASN A 97 -5.41 -26.27 15.10
C ASN A 97 -3.98 -26.80 14.91
N GLN A 98 -3.68 -27.97 15.45
CA GLN A 98 -2.40 -28.64 15.18
C GLN A 98 -2.30 -28.93 13.69
N ILE A 99 -1.16 -28.54 13.08
CA ILE A 99 -0.92 -28.79 11.67
C ILE A 99 -0.37 -30.21 11.52
N PRO A 100 -1.07 -31.10 10.79
CA PRO A 100 -0.54 -32.42 10.47
C PRO A 100 0.74 -32.28 9.64
N ASP A 101 1.63 -33.25 9.78
CA ASP A 101 2.89 -33.26 9.06
C ASP A 101 2.68 -33.57 7.57
N GLY A 102 2.36 -32.54 6.78
CA GLY A 102 1.97 -32.68 5.37
C GLY A 102 3.12 -32.93 4.40
N ASN A 103 4.38 -32.91 4.86
CA ASN A 103 5.57 -33.09 4.03
C ASN A 103 6.61 -34.05 4.65
N GLY A 104 6.15 -35.01 5.47
CA GLY A 104 7.04 -35.98 6.13
C GLY A 104 8.16 -35.35 6.97
N GLY A 105 7.90 -34.15 7.51
CA GLY A 105 8.78 -33.41 8.38
C GLY A 105 9.78 -32.50 7.67
N GLN A 106 9.83 -32.55 6.34
CA GLN A 106 10.78 -31.79 5.53
C GLN A 106 10.42 -30.31 5.41
N VAL A 107 11.44 -29.46 5.52
CA VAL A 107 11.34 -28.00 5.39
C VAL A 107 10.97 -27.62 3.96
N MET A 108 10.02 -26.70 3.80
CA MET A 108 9.68 -26.12 2.50
C MET A 108 10.77 -25.14 2.04
N PRO A 109 10.93 -24.92 0.73
CA PRO A 109 11.81 -23.88 0.21
C PRO A 109 11.53 -22.50 0.84
N GLY A 110 12.58 -21.69 0.96
CA GLY A 110 12.46 -20.32 1.45
C GLY A 110 11.46 -19.51 0.62
N ASN A 111 10.69 -18.65 1.27
CA ASN A 111 9.71 -17.78 0.60
C ASN A 111 9.83 -16.32 1.07
N ALA A 112 10.03 -15.43 0.10
CA ALA A 112 10.23 -13.99 0.31
C ALA A 112 9.07 -13.29 1.03
N LEU A 113 7.82 -13.78 0.90
CA LEU A 113 6.67 -13.24 1.65
C LEU A 113 6.86 -13.32 3.16
N PHE A 114 7.65 -14.29 3.62
CA PHE A 114 7.99 -14.45 5.03
C PHE A 114 9.36 -13.86 5.39
N GLY A 115 9.97 -13.08 4.48
CA GLY A 115 11.29 -12.48 4.62
C GLY A 115 12.42 -13.50 4.70
N GLU A 116 12.22 -14.67 4.09
CA GLU A 116 13.22 -15.73 4.00
C GLU A 116 14.04 -15.56 2.71
N VAL A 117 15.32 -15.91 2.76
CA VAL A 117 16.18 -15.90 1.57
C VAL A 117 15.72 -17.03 0.63
N VAL A 118 15.32 -16.67 -0.58
CA VAL A 118 15.05 -17.64 -1.65
C VAL A 118 16.39 -17.96 -2.30
N ALA A 119 16.83 -19.21 -2.20
CA ALA A 119 17.99 -19.66 -2.96
C ALA A 119 17.61 -19.74 -4.44
N THR A 120 17.74 -18.64 -5.18
CA THR A 120 17.77 -18.70 -6.64
C THR A 120 19.11 -19.33 -7.02
N PRO A 121 19.14 -20.44 -7.79
CA PRO A 121 20.40 -20.90 -8.36
C PRO A 121 21.00 -19.75 -9.19
N PRO A 122 22.32 -19.53 -9.12
CA PRO A 122 22.95 -18.48 -9.91
C PRO A 122 22.63 -18.74 -11.39
N VAL A 123 22.09 -17.73 -12.07
CA VAL A 123 22.01 -17.75 -13.54
C VAL A 123 23.46 -17.65 -14.03
N VAL A 124 24.08 -18.80 -14.28
CA VAL A 124 25.27 -18.91 -15.14
C VAL A 124 24.75 -18.79 -16.58
N GLY A 125 24.31 -17.60 -16.94
CA GLY A 125 23.88 -17.24 -18.29
C GLY A 125 24.87 -16.22 -18.81
N GLY A 126 25.63 -16.61 -19.83
CA GLY A 126 26.70 -15.83 -20.42
C GLY A 126 26.26 -14.40 -20.74
N GLN A 127 27.17 -13.48 -20.44
CA GLN A 127 27.18 -12.13 -20.98
C GLN A 127 26.97 -12.21 -22.51
N PRO A 128 25.88 -11.68 -23.07
CA PRO A 128 25.82 -11.53 -24.52
C PRO A 128 26.90 -10.51 -24.89
N ASP A 129 27.75 -10.93 -25.82
CA ASP A 129 28.79 -10.12 -26.42
C ASP A 129 28.15 -8.80 -26.88
N MET A 130 28.67 -7.67 -26.39
CA MET A 130 28.25 -6.36 -26.85
C MET A 130 28.81 -6.11 -28.25
N ALA A 131 28.28 -6.84 -29.23
CA ALA A 131 28.41 -6.46 -30.63
C ALA A 131 27.67 -5.13 -30.80
N GLN A 132 28.45 -4.07 -31.01
CA GLN A 132 27.97 -2.73 -31.33
C GLN A 132 27.03 -2.80 -32.53
N ALA A 133 25.72 -2.72 -32.28
CA ALA A 133 24.77 -2.30 -33.30
C ALA A 133 24.92 -0.78 -33.45
N VAL A 134 25.78 -0.36 -34.39
CA VAL A 134 25.75 1.00 -34.93
C VAL A 134 24.40 1.14 -35.63
N ILE A 135 23.46 1.80 -34.96
CA ILE A 135 22.19 2.19 -35.57
C ILE A 135 22.51 3.43 -36.40
N GLU A 136 22.81 3.24 -37.68
CA GLU A 136 22.80 4.34 -38.65
C GLU A 136 21.40 4.96 -38.65
N SER A 137 21.30 6.19 -38.16
CA SER A 137 20.06 6.96 -38.26
C SER A 137 19.87 7.38 -39.72
N PRO A 138 18.72 7.09 -40.37
CA PRO A 138 18.43 7.65 -41.67
C PRO A 138 18.22 9.17 -41.56
N PRO A 139 18.57 9.94 -42.61
CA PRO A 139 18.49 11.40 -42.58
C PRO A 139 17.03 11.85 -42.48
N GLN A 140 16.72 12.66 -41.46
CA GLN A 140 15.44 13.35 -41.36
C GLN A 140 15.41 14.48 -42.38
N ILE A 141 14.62 14.30 -43.44
CA ILE A 141 14.24 15.38 -44.36
C ILE A 141 13.20 16.23 -43.61
N ILE A 142 13.58 17.45 -43.25
CA ILE A 142 12.67 18.46 -42.71
C ILE A 142 12.08 19.21 -43.90
N GLU A 143 10.89 18.82 -44.36
CA GLU A 143 10.09 19.69 -45.24
C GLU A 143 9.58 20.88 -44.41
N ARG A 144 10.12 22.06 -44.72
CA ARG A 144 9.61 23.33 -44.20
C ARG A 144 8.37 23.70 -45.00
N GLU A 145 7.21 23.63 -44.37
CA GLU A 145 5.97 24.20 -44.91
C GLU A 145 6.14 25.73 -45.01
N GLN A 146 6.20 26.23 -46.25
CA GLN A 146 6.17 27.65 -46.57
C GLN A 146 4.79 28.20 -46.23
N VAL A 147 4.74 29.14 -45.29
CA VAL A 147 3.61 30.04 -45.10
C VAL A 147 3.80 31.22 -46.04
N ASP A 148 3.03 31.27 -47.12
CA ASP A 148 2.95 32.43 -48.02
C ASP A 148 1.65 33.21 -47.78
N GLY A 149 1.82 34.53 -47.59
CA GLY A 149 0.91 35.58 -48.06
C GLY A 149 -0.37 35.85 -47.28
#